data_AF-A0A5N4EG16-F1
#
_entry.id   AF-A0A5N4EG16-F1
#
_cell.length_a   1.000
_cell.length_b   1.000
_cell.length_c   1.000
_cell.angle_alpha   90.00
_cell.angle_beta   90.00
_cell.angle_gamma   90.00
#
_symmetry.space_group_name_H-M   'P 1'
#
loop_
_entity.id
_entity.type
_entity.pdbx_description
1 polymer ?
#
loop_
_entity_poly.entity_id
_entity_poly.type
_entity_poly.pdbx_seq_one_letter_code
_entity_poly.pdbx_strand_id
1 'polypeptide(L)'
;MDTCREKMHQSAMYELCQGMHQISLQFVRLQLTFEEYTIMKVLLLLSTIPKDGLKSQAAFEEMRTNYIKELRKMVTKCPNNSGQSWQRFYQLTKLLDSMHDASHVIRVKPPQGEFSDP
;
A
#
# COMPACT_ATOMS: atom_id res chain seq x y z
N MET A 1 10.06 17.34 -24.47
CA MET A 1 9.42 16.43 -23.48
C MET A 1 10.46 15.74 -22.60
N ASP A 2 11.73 15.71 -22.99
CA ASP A 2 12.80 14.92 -22.34
C ASP A 2 13.32 15.51 -21.03
N THR A 3 13.24 16.83 -20.86
CA THR A 3 13.72 17.54 -19.67
C THR A 3 13.01 17.15 -18.36
N CYS A 4 11.73 16.73 -18.43
CA CYS A 4 11.00 16.31 -17.23
C CYS A 4 11.42 14.91 -16.78
N ARG A 5 11.61 13.99 -17.72
CA ARG A 5 12.08 12.63 -17.45
C ARG A 5 13.49 12.64 -16.85
N GLU A 6 14.40 13.44 -17.42
CA GLU A 6 15.76 13.62 -16.89
C GLU A 6 15.77 14.19 -15.46
N LYS A 7 14.94 15.22 -15.20
CA LYS A 7 14.80 15.80 -13.86
C LYS A 7 14.17 14.83 -12.84
N MET A 8 13.27 13.95 -13.29
CA MET A 8 12.72 12.89 -12.44
C MET A 8 13.75 11.81 -12.10
N HIS A 9 14.64 11.46 -13.05
CA HIS A 9 15.74 10.54 -12.78
C HIS A 9 16.74 11.09 -11.77
N GLN A 10 17.01 12.40 -11.81
CA GLN A 10 17.93 13.05 -10.86
C GLN A 10 17.37 13.16 -9.43
N SER A 11 16.05 13.19 -9.25
CA SER A 11 15.39 13.44 -7.95
C SER A 11 14.94 12.18 -7.20
N ALA A 12 15.32 10.98 -7.67
CA ALA A 12 14.76 9.69 -7.23
C ALA A 12 13.20 9.59 -7.36
N MET A 13 12.55 10.62 -7.91
CA MET A 13 11.11 10.66 -8.16
C MET A 13 10.73 9.75 -9.30
N TYR A 14 11.63 9.46 -10.23
CA TYR A 14 11.36 8.51 -11.31
C TYR A 14 11.01 7.12 -10.77
N GLU A 15 11.83 6.59 -9.85
CA GLU A 15 11.59 5.29 -9.21
C GLU A 15 10.31 5.30 -8.36
N LEU A 16 10.06 6.39 -7.63
CA LEU A 16 8.83 6.55 -6.85
C LEU A 16 7.58 6.58 -7.74
N CYS A 17 7.61 7.37 -8.82
CA CYS A 17 6.52 7.43 -9.79
C CYS A 17 6.32 6.10 -10.50
N GLN A 18 7.39 5.39 -10.81
CA GLN A 18 7.31 4.06 -11.42
C GLN A 18 6.67 3.05 -10.44
N GLY A 19 7.06 3.07 -9.16
CA GLY A 19 6.43 2.27 -8.11
C GLY A 19 4.94 2.54 -7.96
N MET A 20 4.54 3.81 -7.87
CA MET A 20 3.13 4.22 -7.82
C MET A 20 2.36 3.80 -9.08
N HIS A 21 2.99 3.90 -10.25
CA HIS A 21 2.39 3.42 -11.50
C HIS A 21 2.17 1.90 -11.48
N GLN A 22 3.13 1.11 -10.98
CA GLN A 22 2.95 -0.33 -10.85
C GLN A 22 1.78 -0.69 -9.93
N ILE A 23 1.61 -0.01 -8.80
CA ILE A 23 0.43 -0.19 -7.93
C ILE A 23 -0.86 0.13 -8.68
N SER A 24 -0.89 1.21 -9.47
CA SER A 24 -2.06 1.55 -10.28
C SER A 24 -2.42 0.47 -11.31
N LEU A 25 -1.41 -0.16 -11.93
CA LEU A 25 -1.61 -1.28 -12.85
C LEU A 25 -2.18 -2.51 -12.13
N GLN A 26 -1.79 -2.75 -10.87
CA GLN A 26 -2.36 -3.83 -10.06
C GLN A 26 -3.86 -3.61 -9.77
N PHE A 27 -4.28 -2.37 -9.54
CA PHE A 27 -5.70 -2.06 -9.31
C PHE A 27 -6.54 -2.40 -10.54
N VAL A 28 -6.05 -2.06 -11.73
CA VAL A 28 -6.71 -2.39 -13.00
C VAL A 28 -6.73 -3.91 -13.22
N ARG A 29 -5.58 -4.59 -13.02
CA ARG A 29 -5.45 -6.04 -13.22
C ARG A 29 -6.38 -6.84 -12.32
N LEU A 30 -6.55 -6.44 -11.07
CA LEU A 30 -7.40 -7.13 -10.09
C LEU A 30 -8.88 -6.74 -10.20
N GLN A 31 -9.21 -5.77 -11.05
CA GLN A 31 -10.53 -5.13 -11.11
C GLN A 31 -10.99 -4.76 -9.70
N LEU A 32 -10.16 -3.98 -9.01
CA LEU A 32 -10.39 -3.60 -7.63
C LEU A 32 -11.69 -2.80 -7.53
N THR A 33 -12.63 -3.24 -6.71
CA THR A 33 -13.88 -2.51 -6.52
C THR A 33 -13.67 -1.34 -5.56
N PHE A 34 -14.54 -0.33 -5.64
CA PHE A 34 -14.48 0.81 -4.72
C PHE A 34 -14.65 0.40 -3.25
N GLU A 35 -15.49 -0.62 -2.99
CA GLU A 35 -15.70 -1.14 -1.63
C GLU A 35 -14.42 -1.80 -1.09
N GLU A 36 -13.76 -2.64 -1.89
CA GLU A 36 -12.47 -3.26 -1.54
C GLU A 36 -11.39 -2.22 -1.28
N TYR A 37 -11.28 -1.23 -2.16
CA TYR A 37 -10.34 -0.13 -2.00
C TYR A 37 -10.55 0.64 -0.70
N THR A 38 -11.81 0.89 -0.32
CA THR A 38 -12.13 1.64 0.90
C THR A 38 -11.71 0.88 2.16
N ILE A 39 -11.94 -0.43 2.22
CA ILE A 39 -11.47 -1.26 3.34
C ILE A 39 -9.94 -1.35 3.36
N MET A 40 -9.32 -1.54 2.20
CA MET A 40 -7.86 -1.59 2.06
C MET A 40 -7.20 -0.30 2.55
N LYS A 41 -7.75 0.88 2.26
CA LYS A 41 -7.26 2.16 2.79
C LYS A 41 -7.24 2.20 4.32
N VAL A 42 -8.29 1.69 4.96
CA VAL A 42 -8.33 1.62 6.43
C VAL A 42 -7.27 0.65 6.95
N LEU A 43 -7.12 -0.51 6.32
CA LEU A 43 -6.08 -1.48 6.69
C LEU A 43 -4.66 -0.92 6.53
N LEU A 44 -4.39 -0.10 5.51
CA LEU A 44 -3.11 0.60 5.36
C LEU A 44 -2.83 1.56 6.52
N LEU A 45 -3.84 2.36 6.89
CA LEU A 45 -3.75 3.25 8.06
C LEU A 45 -3.46 2.45 9.34
N LEU A 46 -4.13 1.30 9.51
CA LEU A 46 -3.97 0.43 10.67
C LEU A 46 -2.71 -0.46 10.63
N SER A 47 -1.90 -0.38 9.57
CA SER A 47 -0.65 -1.15 9.45
C SER A 47 0.58 -0.37 9.92
N THR A 48 0.45 0.94 10.14
CA THR A 48 1.53 1.80 10.65
C THR A 48 1.31 2.10 12.13
N ILE A 49 2.17 1.56 13.00
CA ILE A 49 2.08 1.75 14.46
C ILE A 49 3.38 2.44 14.94
N PRO A 50 3.31 3.37 15.91
CA PRO A 50 4.51 3.91 16.56
C PRO A 50 5.37 2.79 17.17
N LYS A 51 6.69 2.97 17.18
CA LYS A 51 7.62 1.99 17.78
C LYS A 51 7.36 1.77 19.27
N ASP A 52 6.92 2.81 19.97
CA ASP A 52 6.61 2.78 21.39
C ASP A 52 5.20 2.19 21.68
N GLY A 53 4.49 1.76 20.63
CA GLY A 53 3.13 1.23 20.71
C GLY A 53 2.05 2.30 20.88
N LEU A 54 0.80 1.84 20.97
CA LEU A 54 -0.36 2.70 21.21
C LEU A 54 -0.83 2.58 22.66
N LYS A 55 -1.38 3.67 23.21
CA LYS A 55 -1.99 3.70 24.55
C LYS A 55 -3.08 2.63 24.71
N SER A 56 -3.82 2.33 23.64
CA SER A 56 -4.90 1.35 23.62
C SER A 56 -4.66 0.32 22.52
N GLN A 57 -3.55 -0.41 22.64
CA GLN A 57 -3.12 -1.41 21.65
C GLN A 57 -4.21 -2.46 21.35
N ALA A 58 -4.87 -3.01 22.39
CA ALA A 58 -5.91 -4.02 22.22
C ALA A 58 -7.10 -3.52 21.38
N ALA A 59 -7.56 -2.28 21.62
CA ALA A 59 -8.65 -1.69 20.85
C ALA A 59 -8.26 -1.46 19.38
N PHE A 60 -7.01 -1.09 19.13
CA PHE A 60 -6.49 -0.94 17.78
C PHE A 60 -6.38 -2.28 17.04
N GLU A 61 -5.91 -3.33 17.72
CA GLU A 61 -5.83 -4.68 17.16
C GLU A 61 -7.21 -5.28 16.90
N GLU A 62 -8.18 -5.03 17.78
CA GLU A 62 -9.58 -5.40 17.58
C GLU A 62 -10.15 -4.70 16.35
N MET A 63 -9.94 -3.39 16.22
CA MET A 63 -10.35 -2.61 15.05
C MET A 63 -9.73 -3.19 13.76
N ARG A 64 -8.42 -3.44 13.75
CA ARG A 64 -7.72 -4.06 12.61
C ARG A 64 -8.31 -5.42 12.25
N THR A 65 -8.57 -6.26 13.26
CA THR A 65 -9.18 -7.59 13.10
C THR A 65 -10.57 -7.49 12.48
N ASN A 66 -11.38 -6.51 12.89
CA ASN A 66 -12.72 -6.30 12.35
C ASN A 66 -12.67 -5.90 10.87
N TYR A 67 -11.77 -5.00 10.47
CA TYR A 67 -11.62 -4.63 9.05
C TYR A 67 -11.08 -5.80 8.19
N ILE A 68 -10.24 -6.68 8.73
CA ILE A 68 -9.82 -7.91 8.03
C ILE A 68 -11.02 -8.84 7.80
N LYS A 69 -11.89 -9.01 8.81
CA LYS A 69 -13.11 -9.81 8.69
C LYS A 69 -14.06 -9.22 7.66
N GLU A 70 -14.25 -7.90 7.63
CA GLU A 70 -15.09 -7.24 6.64
C GLU A 70 -14.55 -7.41 5.21
N LEU A 71 -13.23 -7.29 5.01
CA LEU A 71 -12.61 -7.58 3.71
C LEU A 71 -12.89 -9.02 3.25
N ARG A 72 -12.74 -10.00 4.16
CA ARG A 72 -13.01 -11.41 3.85
C ARG A 72 -14.49 -11.64 3.49
N LYS A 73 -15.42 -11.07 4.26
CA LYS A 73 -16.86 -11.16 3.97
C LYS A 73 -17.20 -10.58 2.60
N MET A 74 -16.61 -9.45 2.26
CA MET A 74 -16.85 -8.78 0.98
C MET A 74 -16.39 -9.62 -0.20
N VAL A 75 -15.19 -10.21 -0.10
CA VAL A 75 -14.66 -11.12 -1.12
C VAL A 75 -15.51 -12.39 -1.26
N THR A 76 -16.13 -12.88 -0.18
CA THR A 76 -17.03 -14.05 -0.22
C THR A 76 -18.46 -13.74 -0.73
N LYS A 77 -18.89 -12.47 -0.73
CA LYS A 77 -20.22 -12.07 -1.20
C LYS A 77 -20.37 -12.13 -2.72
N CYS A 78 -19.27 -12.22 -3.48
CA CYS A 78 -19.31 -12.35 -4.93
C CYS A 78 -19.73 -13.77 -5.36
N PRO A 79 -20.94 -13.98 -5.94
CA PRO A 79 -21.49 -15.32 -6.19
C PRO A 79 -20.73 -16.14 -7.22
N ASN A 80 -19.97 -15.49 -8.11
CA ASN A 80 -19.39 -16.13 -9.30
C ASN A 80 -18.10 -16.92 -9.03
N ASN A 81 -17.61 -16.97 -7.77
CA ASN A 81 -16.23 -17.41 -7.53
C ASN A 81 -15.97 -18.02 -6.14
N SER A 82 -16.89 -18.84 -5.62
CA SER A 82 -16.78 -19.45 -4.29
C SER A 82 -15.43 -20.14 -4.03
N GLY A 83 -14.85 -20.82 -5.05
CA GLY A 83 -13.52 -21.43 -5.00
C GLY A 83 -12.33 -20.46 -5.14
N GLN A 84 -12.54 -19.25 -5.66
CA GLN A 84 -11.48 -18.23 -5.81
C GLN A 84 -11.56 -17.11 -4.77
N SER A 85 -12.54 -17.13 -3.86
CA SER A 85 -12.66 -16.13 -2.79
C SER A 85 -11.38 -16.02 -1.94
N TRP A 86 -10.78 -17.16 -1.56
CA TRP A 86 -9.49 -17.17 -0.87
C TRP A 86 -8.33 -16.64 -1.72
N GLN A 87 -8.33 -16.92 -3.03
CA GLN A 87 -7.31 -16.42 -3.95
C GLN A 87 -7.40 -14.90 -4.10
N ARG A 88 -8.61 -14.35 -4.24
CA ARG A 88 -8.83 -12.90 -4.29
C ARG A 88 -8.41 -12.25 -2.97
N PHE A 89 -8.79 -12.81 -1.83
CA PHE A 89 -8.36 -12.30 -0.53
C PHE A 89 -6.82 -12.27 -0.41
N TYR A 90 -6.14 -13.31 -0.88
CA TYR A 90 -4.67 -13.35 -0.91
C TYR A 90 -4.07 -12.30 -1.86
N GLN A 91 -4.66 -12.08 -3.05
CA GLN A 91 -4.22 -11.05 -3.98
C GLN A 91 -4.34 -9.63 -3.39
N LEU A 92 -5.44 -9.34 -2.69
CA LEU A 92 -5.67 -8.05 -2.05
C LEU A 92 -4.71 -7.81 -0.88
N THR A 93 -4.44 -8.84 -0.06
CA THR A 93 -3.46 -8.73 1.04
C THR A 93 -2.03 -8.58 0.54
N LYS A 94 -1.65 -9.30 -0.53
CA LYS A 94 -0.36 -9.09 -1.22
C LYS A 94 -0.17 -7.67 -1.72
N LEU A 95 -1.23 -7.06 -2.26
CA LEU A 95 -1.20 -5.68 -2.74
C LEU A 95 -1.04 -4.69 -1.58
N LEU A 96 -1.72 -4.92 -0.45
CA LEU A 96 -1.54 -4.13 0.78
C LEU A 96 -0.07 -4.16 1.26
N ASP A 97 0.54 -5.34 1.30
CA ASP A 97 1.94 -5.50 1.72
C ASP A 97 2.88 -4.70 0.81
N SER A 98 2.67 -4.75 -0.52
CA SER A 98 3.49 -3.98 -1.47
C SER A 98 3.36 -2.46 -1.32
N MET A 99 2.21 -1.98 -0.84
CA MET A 99 1.98 -0.56 -0.56
C MET A 99 2.65 -0.11 0.74
N HIS A 100 2.74 -1.01 1.73
CA HIS A 100 3.46 -0.75 2.97
C HIS A 100 4.98 -0.66 2.73
N ASP A 101 5.54 -1.47 1.84
CA ASP A 101 6.95 -1.34 1.44
C ASP A 101 7.22 -0.01 0.72
N ALA A 102 6.27 0.48 -0.08
CA ALA A 102 6.37 1.80 -0.71
C ALA A 102 6.40 2.95 0.32
N SER A 103 5.76 2.82 1.49
CA SER A 103 5.91 3.80 2.58
C SER A 103 7.31 3.85 3.19
N HIS A 104 8.09 2.76 3.15
CA HIS A 104 9.51 2.80 3.49
C HIS A 104 10.36 3.48 2.40
N VAL A 105 9.93 3.43 1.13
CA VAL A 105 10.57 4.11 -0.01
C VAL A 105 10.29 5.62 0.00
N ILE A 106 9.14 6.07 0.51
CA ILE A 106 8.81 7.50 0.68
C ILE A 106 9.67 8.18 1.76
N ARG A 107 10.39 7.41 2.59
CA ARG A 107 11.42 7.94 3.47
C ARG A 107 12.67 8.26 2.65
N VAL A 108 12.60 9.39 1.94
CA VAL A 108 13.68 9.98 1.15
C VAL A 108 15.00 9.82 1.90
N LYS A 109 15.93 9.05 1.32
CA LYS A 109 17.31 8.96 1.82
C LYS A 109 17.88 10.39 1.77
N PRO A 110 18.39 10.94 2.88
CA PRO A 110 19.03 12.25 2.83
C PRO A 110 20.14 12.20 1.77
N PRO A 111 20.32 13.24 0.95
CA PRO A 111 21.39 13.26 -0.04
C PRO A 111 22.72 13.10 0.70
N GLN A 112 23.37 11.96 0.53
CA GLN A 112 24.73 11.76 0.98
C GLN A 112 25.63 12.35 -0.08
N GLY A 113 26.27 13.47 0.25
CA GLY A 113 27.33 14.09 -0.54
C GLY A 113 26.90 15.38 -1.21
N GLU A 114 27.14 16.49 -0.51
CA GLU A 114 27.77 17.73 -1.01
C GLU A 114 27.78 18.75 0.14
N PHE A 115 28.59 18.44 1.16
CA PHE A 115 29.17 19.46 2.03
C PHE A 115 30.65 19.12 2.12
N SER A 116 31.38 19.59 1.12
CA SER A 116 32.80 19.82 1.22
C SER A 116 33.04 21.09 0.43
N ASP A 117 33.07 22.19 1.17
CA ASP A 117 33.89 23.36 0.88
C ASP A 117 34.10 24.11 2.20
N PRO A 118 35.24 24.81 2.35
CA PRO A 118 36.19 25.22 1.32
C PRO A 118 37.54 24.46 1.32
#